data_AF-A0A538EB25-F1
#
_entry.id   AF-A0A538EB25-F1
#
_cell.length_a   1.000
_cell.length_b   1.000
_cell.length_c   1.000
_cell.angle_alpha   90.00
_cell.angle_beta   90.00
_cell.angle_gamma   90.00
#
_symmetry.space_group_name_H-M   'P 1'
#
loop_
_entity.id
_entity.type
_entity.pdbx_description
1 polymer ?
#
loop_
_entity_poly.entity_id
_entity_poly.type
_entity_poly.pdbx_seq_one_letter_code
_entity_poly.pdbx_strand_id
1 'polypeptide(L)'
;MATVVVQRRARRPAPEIPSGELAVPAPPELPRQLGSRWGQLLLLLPMLTGTVATAMMFAGRQGGAYSYVVGAVFGVSSLGMLATGFGSGAGLPRKAEMMAARRDYLRHLSVLRRKVRDTADRQRDGLH
;
A
#
# COMPACT_ATOMS: atom_id res chain seq x y z
N MET A 1 9.15 -15.73 -78.19
CA MET A 1 8.54 -15.34 -76.90
C MET A 1 7.11 -15.84 -76.88
N ALA A 2 6.73 -16.63 -75.88
CA ALA A 2 5.37 -17.17 -75.75
C ALA A 2 4.72 -16.58 -74.49
N THR A 3 3.49 -16.08 -74.60
CA THR A 3 2.71 -15.53 -73.49
C THR A 3 1.63 -16.53 -73.07
N VAL A 4 1.45 -16.70 -71.76
CA VAL A 4 0.39 -17.53 -71.19
C VAL A 4 -0.66 -16.61 -70.58
N VAL A 5 -1.92 -16.81 -70.96
CA VAL A 5 -3.04 -16.04 -70.43
C VAL A 5 -3.36 -16.56 -69.03
N VAL A 6 -3.14 -15.73 -68.00
CA VAL A 6 -3.47 -16.04 -66.61
C VAL A 6 -4.73 -15.29 -66.21
N GLN A 7 -5.79 -16.02 -65.82
CA GLN A 7 -7.00 -15.42 -65.28
C GLN A 7 -6.80 -15.13 -63.78
N ARG A 8 -6.85 -13.86 -63.38
CA ARG A 8 -6.74 -13.46 -61.97
C ARG A 8 -8.03 -13.80 -61.22
N ARG A 9 -7.94 -14.73 -60.28
CA ARG A 9 -9.01 -14.97 -59.29
C ARG A 9 -9.09 -13.79 -58.30
N ALA A 10 -10.26 -13.63 -57.69
CA ALA A 10 -10.46 -12.65 -56.62
C ALA A 10 -9.47 -12.90 -55.47
N ARG A 11 -8.87 -11.83 -54.94
CA ARG A 11 -7.96 -11.92 -53.79
C ARG A 11 -8.75 -12.36 -52.56
N ARG A 12 -8.14 -13.21 -51.71
CA ARG A 12 -8.68 -13.49 -50.38
C ARG A 12 -8.72 -12.17 -49.58
N PRO A 13 -9.77 -11.93 -48.79
CA PRO A 13 -9.81 -10.76 -47.92
C PRO A 13 -8.65 -10.84 -46.92
N ALA A 14 -8.00 -9.71 -46.69
CA ALA A 14 -6.95 -9.60 -45.67
C ALA A 14 -7.56 -9.78 -44.26
N PRO A 15 -6.79 -10.27 -43.28
CA PRO A 15 -7.23 -10.31 -41.90
C PRO A 15 -7.55 -8.90 -41.39
N GLU A 16 -8.57 -8.78 -40.55
CA GLU A 16 -8.97 -7.50 -39.97
C GLU A 16 -7.96 -7.10 -38.88
N ILE A 17 -7.21 -6.02 -39.12
CA ILE A 17 -6.19 -5.53 -38.18
C ILE A 17 -6.91 -4.75 -37.07
N PRO A 18 -6.83 -5.17 -35.80
CA PRO A 18 -7.47 -4.45 -34.72
C PRO A 18 -6.81 -3.07 -34.56
N SER A 19 -7.62 -2.01 -34.65
CA SER A 19 -7.22 -0.61 -34.47
C SER A 19 -8.04 0.04 -33.36
N GLY A 20 -7.44 0.98 -32.62
CA GLY A 20 -8.07 1.67 -31.50
C GLY A 20 -7.09 2.03 -30.38
N GLU A 21 -7.53 2.87 -29.44
CA GLU A 21 -6.75 3.28 -28.27
C GLU A 21 -7.11 2.41 -27.05
N LEU A 22 -6.09 2.01 -26.29
CA LEU A 22 -6.27 1.30 -25.03
C LEU A 22 -6.04 2.27 -23.87
N ALA A 23 -7.14 2.75 -23.27
CA ALA A 23 -7.04 3.62 -22.09
C ALA A 23 -6.49 2.84 -20.88
N VAL A 24 -5.36 3.29 -20.35
CA VAL A 24 -4.78 2.77 -19.11
C VAL A 24 -5.33 3.60 -17.95
N PRO A 25 -6.10 3.02 -17.01
CA PRO A 25 -6.57 3.78 -15.87
C PRO A 25 -5.40 4.19 -14.98
N ALA A 26 -5.45 5.42 -14.47
CA ALA A 26 -4.46 5.92 -13.52
C ALA A 26 -4.43 5.05 -12.25
N PRO A 27 -3.25 4.91 -11.62
CA PRO A 27 -3.15 4.21 -10.34
C PRO A 27 -4.03 4.87 -9.29
N PRO A 28 -4.60 4.10 -8.34
CA PRO A 28 -5.32 4.67 -7.22
C PRO A 28 -4.37 5.54 -6.40
N GLU A 29 -4.79 6.76 -6.06
CA GLU A 29 -3.99 7.63 -5.20
C GLU A 29 -3.84 7.01 -3.82
N LEU A 30 -2.60 6.84 -3.36
CA LEU A 30 -2.38 6.46 -1.97
C LEU A 30 -2.88 7.60 -1.09
N PRO A 31 -3.70 7.31 -0.06
CA PRO A 31 -4.10 8.35 0.88
C PRO A 31 -2.80 8.89 1.48
N ARG A 32 -2.47 10.15 1.16
CA ARG A 32 -1.29 10.83 1.70
C ARG A 32 -1.26 10.54 3.19
N GLN A 33 -0.12 10.06 3.68
CA GLN A 33 0.09 9.98 5.12
C GLN A 33 0.10 11.43 5.59
N LEU A 34 -1.09 11.97 5.90
CA LEU A 34 -1.22 13.23 6.61
C LEU A 34 -0.43 12.99 7.87
N GLY A 35 0.74 13.63 7.89
CA GLY A 35 1.84 13.26 8.76
C GLY A 35 1.30 13.14 10.16
N SER A 36 1.40 11.93 10.71
CA SER A 36 1.12 11.68 12.10
C SER A 36 2.23 12.30 12.95
N ARG A 37 2.64 13.55 12.68
CA ARG A 37 3.50 14.31 13.59
C ARG A 37 2.77 14.43 14.92
N TRP A 38 1.46 14.69 14.87
CA TRP A 38 0.59 14.65 16.03
C TRP A 38 0.47 13.26 16.65
N GLY A 39 0.26 12.18 15.88
CA GLY A 39 0.18 10.84 16.49
C GLY A 39 1.55 10.30 16.95
N GLN A 40 2.65 10.70 16.32
CA GLN A 40 4.01 10.40 16.76
C GLN A 40 4.37 11.20 18.01
N LEU A 41 3.92 12.45 18.12
CA LEU A 41 3.97 13.24 19.36
C LEU A 41 3.13 12.57 20.45
N LEU A 42 1.91 12.13 20.16
CA LEU A 42 1.05 11.42 21.13
C LEU A 42 1.62 10.05 21.53
N LEU A 43 2.41 9.40 20.67
CA LEU A 43 3.17 8.19 21.03
C LEU A 43 4.43 8.49 21.86
N LEU A 44 5.13 9.59 21.58
CA LEU A 44 6.32 9.99 22.34
C LEU A 44 5.99 10.64 23.69
N LEU A 45 4.86 11.33 23.78
CA LEU A 45 4.46 12.10 24.97
C LEU A 45 4.45 11.24 26.24
N PRO A 46 3.86 10.02 26.25
CA PRO A 46 3.85 9.13 27.40
C PRO A 46 5.26 8.66 27.81
N MET A 47 6.13 8.37 26.83
CA MET A 47 7.51 7.98 27.10
C MET A 47 8.31 9.12 27.73
N LEU A 48 8.16 10.36 27.24
CA LEU A 48 8.83 11.53 27.81
C LEU A 48 8.30 11.86 29.21
N THR A 49 6.98 11.79 29.42
CA THR A 49 6.42 11.98 30.78
C THR A 49 6.86 10.87 31.73
N GLY A 50 6.96 9.63 31.26
CA GLY A 50 7.41 8.50 32.06
C GLY A 50 8.88 8.64 32.49
N THR A 51 9.78 9.03 31.58
CA THR A 51 11.20 9.23 31.91
C THR A 51 11.42 10.42 32.85
N VAL A 52 10.71 11.53 32.64
CA VAL A 52 10.79 12.71 33.52
C VAL A 52 10.24 12.41 34.91
N ALA A 53 9.09 11.72 35.01
CA ALA A 53 8.52 11.32 36.29
C ALA A 53 9.45 10.37 37.08
N THR A 54 10.08 9.42 36.39
CA THR A 54 11.04 8.49 37.02
C THR A 54 12.31 9.21 37.44
N ALA A 55 12.81 10.16 36.64
CA ALA A 55 13.99 10.96 36.99
C ALA A 55 13.75 11.85 38.23
N MET A 56 12.57 12.50 38.34
CA MET A 56 12.20 13.26 39.54
C MET A 56 12.07 12.38 40.78
N MET A 57 11.55 11.16 40.63
CA MET A 57 11.40 10.19 41.72
C MET A 57 12.75 9.72 42.28
N PHE A 58 13.76 9.52 41.41
CA PHE A 58 15.11 9.13 41.83
C PHE A 58 15.96 10.30 42.34
N ALA A 59 15.69 11.53 41.89
CA ALA A 59 16.36 12.74 42.36
C ALA A 59 15.89 13.18 43.76
N GLY A 60 14.63 12.92 44.14
CA GLY A 60 14.03 13.27 45.45
C GLY A 60 14.30 12.28 46.58
N ARG A 61 15.50 11.70 46.62
CA ARG A 61 15.90 10.56 47.46
C ARG A 61 15.78 10.83 48.97
N GLN A 62 14.63 10.49 49.57
CA GLN A 62 14.55 10.10 50.98
C GLN A 62 13.69 8.83 51.10
N GLY A 63 14.36 7.71 51.32
CA GLY A 63 13.77 6.36 51.35
C GLY A 63 12.83 6.14 52.55
N GLY A 64 11.76 5.40 52.32
CA GLY A 64 10.73 5.02 53.30
C GLY A 64 9.51 4.43 52.62
N ALA A 65 8.45 4.11 53.37
CA ALA A 65 7.20 3.50 52.88
C ALA A 65 6.57 4.19 51.64
N TYR A 66 6.90 5.47 51.45
CA TYR A 66 6.51 6.26 50.28
C TYR A 66 7.00 5.66 48.95
N SER A 67 8.16 4.98 48.92
CA SER A 67 8.68 4.36 47.70
C SER A 67 7.81 3.20 47.20
N TYR A 68 7.17 2.45 48.10
CA TYR A 68 6.25 1.36 47.74
C TYR A 68 4.96 1.88 47.11
N VAL A 69 4.40 2.97 47.66
CA VAL A 69 3.20 3.62 47.11
C VAL A 69 3.49 4.15 45.71
N VAL A 70 4.64 4.80 45.52
CA VAL A 70 5.00 5.33 44.21
C VAL A 70 5.31 4.20 43.22
N GLY A 71 5.95 3.11 43.64
CA GLY A 71 6.16 1.93 42.82
C GLY A 71 4.84 1.28 42.36
N ALA A 72 3.83 1.23 43.23
CA ALA A 72 2.51 0.72 42.89
C ALA A 72 1.81 1.60 41.84
N VAL A 73 1.82 2.93 42.01
CA VAL A 73 1.23 3.88 41.05
C VAL A 73 1.95 3.81 39.69
N PHE A 74 3.27 3.67 39.69
CA PHE A 74 4.05 3.52 38.47
C PHE A 74 3.75 2.19 37.76
N GLY A 75 3.59 1.11 38.51
CA GLY A 75 3.19 -0.20 37.97
C GLY A 75 1.82 -0.16 37.30
N VAL A 76 0.83 0.45 37.95
CA VAL A 76 -0.52 0.63 37.39
C VAL A 76 -0.50 1.53 36.15
N SER A 77 0.27 2.63 36.18
CA SER A 77 0.40 3.55 35.04
C SER A 77 1.10 2.89 33.85
N SER A 78 2.12 2.06 34.11
CA SER A 78 2.82 1.28 33.08
C SER A 78 1.91 0.23 32.46
N LEU A 79 1.06 -0.43 33.26
CA LEU A 79 0.03 -1.35 32.76
C LEU A 79 -1.02 -0.62 31.91
N GLY A 80 -1.44 0.57 32.31
CA GLY A 80 -2.33 1.43 31.52
C GLY A 80 -1.74 1.85 30.17
N MET A 81 -0.43 2.18 30.14
CA MET A 81 0.30 2.45 28.90
C MET A 81 0.44 1.21 28.01
N LEU A 82 0.70 0.04 28.57
CA LEU A 82 0.75 -1.20 27.79
C LEU A 82 -0.62 -1.53 27.19
N ALA A 83 -1.70 -1.39 27.97
CA ALA A 83 -3.06 -1.62 27.50
C ALA A 83 -3.45 -0.67 26.36
N THR A 84 -3.10 0.61 26.46
CA THR A 84 -3.38 1.62 25.41
C THR A 84 -2.43 1.50 24.20
N GLY A 85 -1.18 1.08 24.42
CA GLY A 85 -0.20 0.82 23.35
C GLY A 85 -0.60 -0.35 22.45
N PHE A 86 -1.17 -1.42 23.02
CA PHE A 86 -1.73 -2.53 22.24
C PHE A 86 -2.95 -2.10 21.41
N GLY A 87 -3.80 -1.21 21.93
CA GLY A 87 -4.95 -0.66 21.18
C GLY A 87 -4.58 0.35 20.08
N SER A 88 -3.43 1.04 20.22
CA SER A 88 -2.95 2.04 19.26
C SER A 88 -2.36 1.44 17.98
N GLY A 89 -2.30 0.09 17.88
CA GLY A 89 -1.99 -0.66 16.65
C GLY A 89 -3.03 -0.50 15.51
N ALA A 90 -4.02 0.38 15.67
CA ALA A 90 -5.06 0.75 14.70
C ALA A 90 -4.56 1.27 13.33
N GLY A 91 -3.24 1.21 13.06
CA GLY A 91 -2.68 1.32 11.71
C GLY A 91 -2.79 0.05 10.86
N LEU A 92 -3.14 -1.11 11.44
CA LEU A 92 -3.35 -2.37 10.71
C LEU A 92 -4.48 -2.32 9.66
N PRO A 93 -5.71 -1.84 9.97
CA PRO A 93 -6.79 -1.79 8.97
C PRO A 93 -6.39 -0.94 7.76
N ARG A 94 -5.77 0.23 7.97
CA ARG A 94 -5.33 1.12 6.90
C ARG A 94 -4.19 0.51 6.04
N LYS A 95 -3.28 -0.26 6.65
CA LYS A 95 -2.26 -1.03 5.89
C LYS A 95 -2.89 -2.18 5.10
N ALA A 96 -3.85 -2.90 5.69
CA ALA A 96 -4.53 -4.02 5.04
C ALA A 96 -5.34 -3.56 3.82
N GLU A 97 -6.10 -2.47 3.96
CA GLU A 97 -6.85 -1.81 2.88
C GLU A 97 -5.93 -1.35 1.75
N MET A 98 -4.81 -0.69 2.09
CA MET A 98 -3.81 -0.28 1.10
C MET A 98 -3.24 -1.47 0.33
N MET A 99 -2.93 -2.57 1.02
CA MET A 99 -2.42 -3.78 0.37
C MET A 99 -3.48 -4.46 -0.49
N ALA A 100 -4.76 -4.41 -0.10
CA ALA A 100 -5.87 -4.88 -0.92
C ALA A 100 -6.00 -4.07 -2.22
N ALA A 101 -6.06 -2.74 -2.12
CA ALA A 101 -6.13 -1.84 -3.28
C ALA A 101 -4.94 -2.04 -4.24
N ARG A 102 -3.73 -2.23 -3.69
CA ARG A 102 -2.53 -2.54 -4.49
C ARG A 102 -2.67 -3.84 -5.26
N ARG A 103 -3.16 -4.90 -4.62
CA ARG A 103 -3.35 -6.22 -5.28
C ARG A 103 -4.36 -6.14 -6.41
N ASP A 104 -5.48 -5.44 -6.21
CA ASP A 104 -6.51 -5.32 -7.22
C ASP A 104 -6.02 -4.51 -8.44
N TYR A 105 -5.26 -3.44 -8.21
CA TYR A 105 -4.63 -2.67 -9.28
C TYR A 105 -3.63 -3.52 -10.09
N LEU A 106 -2.75 -4.28 -9.43
CA LEU A 106 -1.80 -5.16 -10.11
C LEU A 106 -2.51 -6.27 -10.90
N ARG A 107 -3.62 -6.79 -10.37
CA ARG A 107 -4.47 -7.76 -11.08
C ARG A 107 -5.05 -7.14 -12.35
N HIS A 108 -5.58 -5.92 -12.27
CA HIS A 108 -6.11 -5.18 -13.43
C HIS A 108 -5.02 -4.97 -14.50
N LEU A 109 -3.82 -4.53 -14.11
CA LEU A 109 -2.69 -4.39 -15.05
C LEU A 109 -2.28 -5.71 -15.72
N SER A 110 -2.37 -6.83 -15.01
CA SER A 110 -2.07 -8.15 -15.60
C SER A 110 -3.05 -8.53 -16.71
N VAL A 111 -4.33 -8.19 -16.56
CA VAL A 111 -5.37 -8.42 -17.58
C VAL A 111 -5.14 -7.49 -18.76
N LEU A 112 -4.83 -6.22 -18.50
CA LEU A 112 -4.53 -5.24 -19.54
C LEU A 112 -3.33 -5.66 -20.38
N ARG A 113 -2.25 -6.15 -19.74
CA ARG A 113 -1.06 -6.67 -20.42
C ARG A 113 -1.38 -7.86 -21.34
N ARG A 114 -2.26 -8.77 -20.91
CA ARG A 114 -2.71 -9.89 -21.77
C ARG A 114 -3.44 -9.37 -23.00
N LYS A 115 -4.40 -8.45 -22.82
CA LYS A 115 -5.14 -7.83 -23.94
C LYS A 115 -4.21 -7.16 -24.96
N VAL A 116 -3.19 -6.42 -24.50
CA VAL A 116 -2.22 -5.76 -25.39
C VAL A 116 -1.42 -6.77 -26.21
N ARG A 117 -0.97 -7.87 -25.57
CA ARG A 117 -0.24 -8.92 -26.27
C ARG A 117 -1.10 -9.59 -27.33
N ASP A 118 -2.33 -9.97 -26.97
CA ASP A 118 -3.27 -10.57 -27.92
C ASP A 118 -3.56 -9.64 -29.11
N THR A 119 -3.70 -8.33 -28.88
CA THR A 119 -3.87 -7.36 -29.97
C THR A 119 -2.62 -7.23 -30.84
N ALA A 120 -1.44 -7.23 -30.23
CA ALA A 120 -0.18 -7.13 -30.97
C ALA A 120 0.05 -8.38 -31.84
N ASP A 121 -0.28 -9.57 -31.33
CA ASP A 121 -0.19 -10.82 -32.08
C ASP A 121 -1.16 -10.82 -33.27
N ARG A 122 -2.41 -10.38 -33.09
CA ARG A 122 -3.37 -10.21 -34.20
C ARG A 122 -2.92 -9.19 -35.25
N GLN A 123 -2.31 -8.09 -34.81
CA GLN A 123 -1.74 -7.10 -35.74
C GLN A 123 -0.59 -7.71 -36.54
N ARG A 124 0.26 -8.51 -35.89
CA ARG A 124 1.36 -9.22 -36.55
C ARG A 124 0.85 -10.24 -37.56
N ASP A 125 -0.16 -11.03 -37.21
CA ASP A 125 -0.78 -12.01 -38.11
C ASP A 125 -1.50 -11.34 -39.29
N GLY A 126 -2.06 -10.14 -39.11
CA GLY A 126 -2.68 -9.37 -40.19
C GLY A 126 -1.70 -8.70 -41.16
N LEU A 127 -0.43 -8.55 -40.75
CA LEU A 127 0.64 -7.98 -41.58
C LEU A 127 1.45 -9.02 -42.36
N HIS A 128 1.42 -10.30 -41.94
CA HIS A 128 2.07 -11.42 -42.60
C HIS A 128 1.14 -12.10 -43.62
#